data_AF-A0A398CNK8-F1
#
_entry.id   AF-A0A398CNK8-F1
#
_cell.length_a   1.000
_cell.length_b   1.000
_cell.length_c   1.000
_cell.angle_alpha   90.00
_cell.angle_beta   90.00
_cell.angle_gamma   90.00
#
_symmetry.space_group_name_H-M   'P 1'
#
loop_
_entity.id
_entity.type
_entity.pdbx_description
1 polymer ?
#
loop_
_entity_poly.entity_id
_entity_poly.type
_entity_poly.pdbx_seq_one_letter_code
_entity_poly.pdbx_strand_id
1 'polypeptide(L)'
;MFQTLYFAPVVLSTVALVQIFQNVFSVNPVGMLNYFLSWFQPSMLDSEWLSDPHRSLLIVAIAEGYKFAAVYMVIFYSALISISEEVIEAARMDGASGWKLYRYIKLPMIKGIIFTSIILVLNGSLKSFDIRTC
;
A
#
# COMPACT_ATOMS: atom_id res chain seq x y z
N MET A 1 -11.57 11.84 11.25
CA MET A 1 -11.00 12.35 9.99
C MET A 1 -9.79 11.53 9.52
N PHE A 2 -8.69 11.44 10.28
CA PHE A 2 -7.49 10.67 9.84
C PHE A 2 -7.71 9.15 9.71
N GLN A 3 -8.51 8.54 10.59
CA GLN A 3 -8.88 7.12 10.49
C GLN A 3 -9.56 6.80 9.15
N THR A 4 -10.38 7.69 8.60
CA THR A 4 -11.07 7.48 7.31
C THR A 4 -10.10 7.47 6.12
N LEU A 5 -9.08 8.33 6.14
CA LEU A 5 -8.03 8.34 5.10
C LEU A 5 -7.24 7.03 5.08
N TYR A 6 -7.03 6.50 6.28
CA TYR A 6 -6.39 5.22 6.54
C TYR A 6 -7.24 4.02 6.08
N PHE A 7 -8.57 4.11 6.14
CA PHE A 7 -9.47 3.07 5.62
C PHE A 7 -9.80 3.22 4.12
N ALA A 8 -9.46 4.34 3.48
CA ALA A 8 -9.74 4.56 2.05
C ALA A 8 -9.26 3.43 1.12
N PRO A 9 -8.08 2.79 1.33
CA PRO A 9 -7.65 1.65 0.53
C PRO A 9 -8.52 0.40 0.72
N VAL A 10 -9.10 0.22 1.90
CA VAL A 10 -9.89 -0.96 2.29
C VAL A 10 -11.29 -0.95 1.66
N VAL A 11 -11.83 0.23 1.39
CA VAL A 11 -13.21 0.39 0.91
C VAL A 11 -13.32 0.22 -0.61
N LEU A 12 -12.22 0.39 -1.35
CA LEU A 12 -12.22 0.25 -2.81
C LEU A 12 -12.16 -1.23 -3.23
N SER A 13 -13.10 -1.65 -4.06
CA SER A 13 -13.06 -2.98 -4.66
C SER A 13 -11.86 -3.11 -5.60
N THR A 14 -11.32 -4.33 -5.74
CA THR A 14 -10.21 -4.59 -6.67
C THR A 14 -10.55 -4.17 -8.10
N VAL A 15 -11.80 -4.36 -8.51
CA VAL A 15 -12.28 -3.95 -9.84
C VAL A 15 -12.26 -2.43 -10.00
N ALA A 16 -12.75 -1.68 -8.99
CA ALA A 16 -12.71 -0.23 -9.03
C ALA A 16 -11.27 0.31 -9.08
N LEU A 17 -10.34 -0.32 -8.37
CA LEU A 17 -8.92 0.06 -8.39
C LEU A 17 -8.32 -0.11 -9.80
N VAL A 18 -8.59 -1.24 -10.46
CA VAL A 18 -8.13 -1.49 -11.83
C VAL A 18 -8.71 -0.47 -12.80
N GLN A 19 -10.00 -0.14 -12.69
CA GLN A 19 -10.64 0.88 -13.53
C GLN A 19 -10.05 2.28 -13.28
N ILE A 20 -9.79 2.64 -12.03
CA ILE A 20 -9.13 3.91 -11.70
C ILE A 20 -7.73 3.95 -12.33
N PHE A 21 -6.93 2.90 -12.17
CA PHE A 21 -5.59 2.83 -12.78
C PHE A 21 -5.66 2.92 -14.31
N GLN A 22 -6.56 2.18 -14.95
CA GLN A 22 -6.77 2.28 -16.40
C GLN A 22 -7.15 3.70 -16.83
N ASN A 23 -8.05 4.36 -16.10
CA ASN A 23 -8.45 5.73 -16.40
C ASN A 23 -7.34 6.75 -16.13
N VAL A 24 -6.50 6.54 -15.13
CA VAL A 24 -5.39 7.45 -14.79
C VAL A 24 -4.30 7.40 -15.87
N PHE A 25 -3.97 6.22 -16.37
CA PHE A 25 -2.91 5.99 -17.35
C PHE A 25 -3.41 5.85 -18.80
N SER A 26 -4.70 6.07 -19.04
CA SER A 26 -5.29 6.04 -20.39
C SER A 26 -4.69 7.15 -21.26
N VAL A 27 -4.49 6.84 -22.54
CA VAL A 27 -4.08 7.83 -23.56
C VAL A 27 -5.27 8.32 -24.37
N ASN A 28 -6.24 7.44 -24.65
CA ASN A 28 -7.45 7.78 -25.42
C ASN A 28 -8.68 7.13 -24.77
N PRO A 29 -9.52 7.87 -24.02
CA PRO A 29 -9.46 9.31 -23.70
C PRO A 29 -8.28 9.67 -22.79
N VAL A 30 -7.85 10.94 -22.80
CA VAL A 30 -6.71 11.43 -22.02
C VAL A 30 -6.94 11.17 -20.53
N GLY A 31 -6.06 10.37 -19.94
CA GLY A 31 -6.11 10.00 -18.54
C GLY A 31 -5.72 11.13 -17.61
N MET A 32 -6.09 10.98 -16.33
CA MET A 32 -5.92 12.01 -15.31
C MET A 32 -4.45 12.43 -15.14
N LEU A 33 -3.51 11.47 -15.28
CA LEU A 33 -2.08 11.75 -15.18
C LEU A 33 -1.57 12.58 -16.37
N ASN A 34 -1.91 12.17 -17.59
CA ASN A 34 -1.50 12.86 -18.81
C ASN A 34 -2.11 14.27 -18.87
N TYR A 35 -3.36 14.42 -18.44
CA TYR A 35 -4.01 15.71 -18.32
C TYR A 35 -3.28 16.64 -17.34
N PHE A 36 -2.95 16.17 -16.14
CA PHE A 36 -2.24 16.97 -15.15
C PHE A 36 -0.82 17.36 -15.59
N LEU A 37 -0.10 16.42 -16.21
CA LEU A 37 1.25 16.67 -16.73
C LEU A 37 1.25 17.62 -17.94
N SER A 38 0.16 17.66 -18.71
CA SER A 38 0.01 18.58 -19.84
C SER A 38 0.06 20.06 -19.43
N TRP A 39 -0.26 20.40 -18.17
CA TRP A 39 -0.14 21.77 -17.65
C TRP A 39 1.30 22.24 -17.55
N PHE A 40 2.25 21.32 -17.34
CA PHE A 40 3.68 21.63 -17.30
C PHE A 40 4.33 21.42 -18.67
N GLN A 41 3.91 20.39 -19.39
CA GLN A 41 4.45 20.07 -20.70
C GLN A 41 3.37 19.47 -21.63
N PRO A 42 2.89 20.21 -22.64
CA PRO A 42 1.80 19.78 -23.52
C PRO A 42 2.05 18.47 -24.28
N SER A 43 3.33 18.12 -24.54
CA SER A 43 3.71 16.87 -25.21
C SER A 43 3.46 15.61 -24.38
N MET A 44 3.05 15.75 -23.11
CA MET A 44 2.76 14.63 -22.21
C MET A 44 1.34 14.07 -22.35
N LEU A 45 0.48 14.70 -23.17
CA LEU A 45 -0.88 14.21 -23.45
C LEU A 45 -0.88 12.80 -24.05
N ASP A 46 0.05 12.54 -24.96
CA ASP A 46 0.19 11.27 -25.69
C ASP A 46 1.18 10.30 -25.02
N SER A 47 1.60 10.58 -23.77
CA SER A 47 2.60 9.75 -23.10
C SER A 47 2.02 8.39 -22.72
N GLU A 48 2.51 7.34 -23.37
CA GLU A 48 2.15 5.96 -23.10
C GLU A 48 3.01 5.36 -21.97
N TRP A 49 2.57 5.53 -20.73
CA TRP A 49 3.28 5.02 -19.54
C TRP A 49 3.35 3.50 -19.45
N LEU A 50 2.41 2.81 -20.12
CA LEU A 50 2.29 1.36 -20.10
C LEU A 50 3.00 0.67 -21.28
N SER A 51 3.55 1.44 -22.24
CA SER A 51 4.20 0.88 -23.42
C SER A 51 5.65 0.46 -23.18
N ASP A 52 6.34 1.09 -22.23
CA ASP A 52 7.67 0.66 -21.79
C ASP A 52 7.52 -0.48 -20.75
N PRO A 53 8.04 -1.70 -21.04
CA PRO A 53 7.95 -2.84 -20.13
C PRO A 53 8.51 -2.58 -18.73
N HIS A 54 9.57 -1.78 -18.61
CA HIS A 54 10.18 -1.51 -17.31
C HIS A 54 9.30 -0.59 -16.44
N ARG A 55 8.68 0.42 -17.07
CA ARG A 55 7.78 1.35 -16.37
C ARG A 55 6.43 0.70 -16.07
N SER A 56 5.89 -0.07 -17.00
CA SER A 56 4.62 -0.75 -16.82
C SER A 56 4.68 -1.76 -15.67
N LEU A 57 5.77 -2.53 -15.56
CA LEU A 57 5.99 -3.44 -14.44
C LEU A 57 6.03 -2.70 -13.10
N LEU A 58 6.71 -1.56 -13.02
CA LEU A 58 6.77 -0.76 -11.80
C LEU A 58 5.38 -0.20 -11.41
N ILE A 59 4.64 0.34 -12.38
CA ILE A 59 3.29 0.88 -12.17
C ILE A 59 2.34 -0.22 -11.70
N VAL A 60 2.36 -1.38 -12.36
CA VAL A 60 1.52 -2.53 -12.00
C VAL A 60 1.92 -3.10 -10.63
N ALA A 61 3.21 -3.16 -10.31
CA ALA A 61 3.68 -3.60 -8.99
C ALA A 61 3.19 -2.68 -7.87
N ILE A 62 3.19 -1.35 -8.09
CA ILE A 62 2.65 -0.38 -7.13
C ILE A 62 1.14 -0.55 -6.99
N ALA A 63 0.41 -0.73 -8.10
CA ALA A 63 -1.04 -0.96 -8.08
C ALA A 63 -1.41 -2.23 -7.31
N GLU A 64 -0.68 -3.32 -7.57
CA GLU A 64 -0.86 -4.59 -6.86
C GLU A 64 -0.50 -4.45 -5.38
N GLY A 65 0.59 -3.75 -5.07
CA GLY A 65 1.01 -3.44 -3.70
C GLY A 65 -0.04 -2.64 -2.93
N TYR A 66 -0.72 -1.69 -3.58
CA TYR A 66 -1.80 -0.90 -2.97
C TYR A 66 -2.99 -1.77 -2.52
N LYS A 67 -3.37 -2.77 -3.34
CA LYS A 67 -4.43 -3.74 -2.98
C LYS A 67 -4.10 -4.47 -1.68
N PHE A 68 -2.85 -4.89 -1.56
CA PHE A 68 -2.36 -5.59 -0.37
C PHE A 68 -2.21 -4.66 0.84
N ALA A 69 -1.81 -3.42 0.63
CA ALA A 69 -1.65 -2.42 1.69
C ALA A 69 -2.92 -2.27 2.53
N ALA A 70 -4.10 -2.29 1.90
CA ALA A 70 -5.39 -2.27 2.59
C ALA A 70 -5.54 -3.37 3.65
N VAL A 71 -5.26 -4.62 3.28
CA VAL A 71 -5.38 -5.78 4.18
C VAL A 71 -4.34 -5.72 5.28
N TYR A 72 -3.07 -5.45 4.94
CA TYR A 72 -1.98 -5.42 5.92
C TYR A 72 -2.12 -4.28 6.90
N MET A 73 -2.70 -3.17 6.46
CA MET A 73 -2.97 -2.05 7.34
C MET A 73 -3.95 -2.41 8.45
N VAL A 74 -5.04 -3.13 8.13
CA VAL A 74 -5.97 -3.62 9.15
C VAL A 74 -5.27 -4.60 10.09
N ILE A 75 -4.48 -5.52 9.55
CA ILE A 75 -3.73 -6.50 10.35
C ILE A 75 -2.76 -5.81 11.32
N PHE A 76 -1.94 -4.87 10.83
CA PHE A 76 -0.98 -4.16 11.67
C PHE A 76 -1.65 -3.20 12.65
N TYR A 77 -2.76 -2.58 12.28
CA TYR A 77 -3.52 -1.75 13.20
C TYR A 77 -4.10 -2.59 14.35
N SER A 78 -4.77 -3.70 14.03
CA SER A 78 -5.29 -4.65 15.02
C SER A 78 -4.18 -5.19 15.94
N ALA A 79 -3.02 -5.49 15.37
CA ALA A 79 -1.84 -5.93 16.13
C ALA A 79 -1.30 -4.86 17.10
N LEU A 80 -1.34 -3.58 16.70
CA LEU A 80 -0.86 -2.49 17.53
C LEU A 80 -1.81 -2.15 18.68
N ILE A 81 -3.12 -2.27 18.46
CA ILE A 81 -4.12 -2.04 19.51
C ILE A 81 -4.29 -3.25 20.45
N SER A 82 -3.83 -4.45 20.07
CA SER A 82 -3.85 -5.63 20.94
C SER A 82 -2.76 -5.62 22.01
N ILE A 83 -1.81 -4.68 21.94
CA ILE A 83 -0.78 -4.49 22.96
C ILE A 83 -1.44 -3.94 24.22
N SER A 84 -1.27 -4.62 25.36
CA SER A 84 -1.88 -4.19 26.62
C SER A 84 -1.37 -2.82 27.06
N GLU A 85 -2.29 -2.01 27.61
CA GLU A 85 -1.97 -0.67 28.11
C GLU A 85 -0.97 -0.72 29.26
N GLU A 86 -1.06 -1.75 30.12
CA GLU A 86 -0.10 -2.01 31.21
C GLU A 86 1.36 -2.11 30.73
N VAL A 87 1.61 -2.77 29.58
CA VAL A 87 2.97 -2.88 29.01
C VAL A 87 3.46 -1.52 28.50
N ILE A 88 2.55 -0.71 27.95
CA ILE A 88 2.87 0.64 27.48
C ILE A 88 3.18 1.57 28.65
N GLU A 89 2.40 1.47 29.73
CA GLU A 89 2.62 2.25 30.95
C GLU A 89 3.92 1.85 31.65
N ALA A 90 4.19 0.56 31.80
CA ALA A 90 5.46 0.07 32.35
C ALA A 90 6.66 0.59 31.54
N ALA A 91 6.59 0.52 30.21
CA ALA A 91 7.64 1.06 29.35
C ALA A 91 7.82 2.58 29.49
N ARG A 92 6.74 3.34 29.73
CA ARG A 92 6.82 4.78 30.00
C ARG A 92 7.45 5.07 31.36
N MET A 93 7.16 4.26 32.38
CA MET A 93 7.82 4.35 33.68
C MET A 93 9.33 4.08 33.56
N ASP A 94 9.73 3.18 32.66
CA ASP A 94 11.13 2.93 32.28
C ASP A 94 11.76 4.02 31.37
N GLY A 95 11.04 5.13 31.13
CA GLY A 95 11.52 6.25 30.33
C GLY A 95 11.47 6.03 28.81
N ALA A 96 10.76 5.01 28.32
CA ALA A 96 10.50 4.85 26.89
C ALA A 96 9.30 5.69 26.45
N SER A 97 9.56 6.81 25.75
CA SER A 97 8.54 7.68 25.17
C SER A 97 8.74 7.90 23.67
N GLY A 98 7.68 8.33 22.99
CA GLY A 98 7.69 8.68 21.55
C GLY A 98 8.25 7.57 20.65
N TRP A 99 9.31 7.89 19.89
CA TRP A 99 9.96 6.96 18.96
C TRP A 99 10.59 5.75 19.65
N LYS A 100 11.12 5.92 20.87
CA LYS A 100 11.73 4.82 21.64
C LYS A 100 10.68 3.76 21.98
N LEU A 101 9.51 4.18 22.43
CA LEU A 101 8.38 3.30 22.71
C LEU A 101 7.93 2.55 21.44
N TYR A 102 7.83 3.23 20.31
CA TYR A 102 7.44 2.60 19.05
C TYR A 102 8.47 1.57 18.56
N ARG A 103 9.75 1.94 18.52
CA ARG A 103 10.81 1.13 17.93
C ARG A 103 11.27 -0.05 18.80
N TYR A 104 11.23 0.10 20.13
CA TYR A 104 11.75 -0.90 21.07
C TYR A 104 10.66 -1.70 21.80
N ILE A 105 9.43 -1.21 21.87
CA ILE A 105 8.33 -1.92 22.53
C ILE A 105 7.31 -2.38 21.50
N LYS A 106 6.65 -1.43 20.81
CA LYS A 106 5.55 -1.77 19.90
C LYS A 106 5.98 -2.65 18.72
N LEU A 107 7.00 -2.25 17.98
CA LEU A 107 7.49 -2.98 16.81
C LEU A 107 7.96 -4.41 17.14
N PRO A 108 8.79 -4.63 18.19
CA PRO A 108 9.21 -5.98 18.58
C PRO A 108 8.07 -6.88 19.05
N MET A 109 7.03 -6.32 19.69
CA MET A 109 5.87 -7.09 20.14
C MET A 109 5.04 -7.64 18.97
N ILE A 110 4.92 -6.89 17.88
CA ILE A 110 4.18 -7.33 16.69
C ILE A 110 5.05 -8.04 15.64
N LYS A 111 6.33 -8.33 15.94
CA LYS A 111 7.28 -8.90 14.98
C LYS A 111 6.79 -10.20 14.32
N GLY A 112 6.07 -11.04 15.08
CA GLY A 112 5.51 -12.29 14.57
C GLY A 112 4.45 -12.05 13.50
N ILE A 113 3.62 -11.03 13.70
CA ILE A 113 2.59 -10.62 12.74
C ILE A 113 3.25 -10.05 11.48
N ILE A 114 4.28 -9.21 11.63
CA ILE A 114 5.08 -8.70 10.50
C ILE A 114 5.66 -9.86 9.67
N PHE A 115 6.26 -10.85 10.33
CA PHE A 115 6.87 -11.98 9.63
C PHE A 115 5.84 -12.82 8.87
N THR A 116 4.71 -13.13 9.50
CA THR A 116 3.60 -13.84 8.85
C THR A 116 3.02 -13.04 7.68
N SER A 117 2.87 -11.73 7.83
CA SER A 117 2.41 -10.85 6.75
C SER A 117 3.37 -10.85 5.57
N ILE A 118 4.68 -10.81 5.80
CA ILE A 118 5.69 -10.89 4.72
C ILE A 118 5.57 -12.22 3.98
N ILE A 119 5.45 -13.34 4.70
CA ILE A 119 5.26 -14.66 4.08
C ILE A 119 3.98 -14.68 3.22
N LEU A 120 2.89 -14.10 3.73
CA LEU A 120 1.62 -14.03 3.01
C LEU A 120 1.72 -13.19 1.72
N VAL A 121 2.42 -12.04 1.77
CA VAL A 121 2.71 -11.22 0.58
C VAL A 121 3.48 -12.04 -0.43
N LEU A 122 4.59 -12.65 -0.02
CA LEU A 122 5.44 -13.41 -0.91
C LEU A 122 4.66 -14.54 -1.59
N ASN A 123 3.84 -15.28 -0.83
CA ASN A 123 3.00 -16.34 -1.37
C ASN A 123 1.94 -15.81 -2.35
N GLY A 124 1.30 -14.68 -2.01
CA GLY A 124 0.31 -14.02 -2.87
C GLY A 124 0.91 -13.47 -4.17
N SER A 125 2.09 -12.87 -4.09
CA SER A 125 2.81 -12.37 -5.27
C SER A 125 3.18 -13.52 -6.20
N LEU A 126 3.74 -14.62 -5.70
CA LEU A 126 4.10 -15.79 -6.51
C LEU A 126 2.88 -16.37 -7.25
N LYS A 127 1.73 -16.52 -6.58
CA LYS A 127 0.48 -16.97 -7.23
C LYS A 127 -0.04 -16.01 -8.30
N SER A 128 0.14 -14.71 -8.10
CA SER A 128 -0.28 -13.68 -9.06
C SER A 128 0.52 -13.74 -10.36
N PHE A 129 1.81 -14.09 -10.30
CA PHE A 129 2.63 -14.32 -11.48
C PHE A 129 2.22 -15.60 -12.24
N ASP A 130 1.92 -16.67 -11.51
CA ASP A 130 1.49 -17.94 -12.12
C ASP A 130 0.20 -17.78 -12.94
N ILE A 131 -0.77 -17.01 -12.43
CA ILE A 131 -2.06 -16.76 -13.11
C ILE A 131 -1.92 -15.92 -14.39
N ARG A 132 -0.88 -15.08 -14.51
CA ARG A 132 -0.70 -14.20 -15.68
C ARG A 132 0.13 -14.81 -16.80
N THR A 133 0.66 -16.03 -16.62
CA THR A 133 1.54 -16.71 -17.59
C THR A 133 0.86 -17.87 -18.34
N CYS A 134 -0.46 -18.00 -18.23
CA CYS A 134 -1.28 -18.96 -19.01
C CYS A 134 -2.25 -18.23 -19.93
#